data_AF-A0A1F9UU24-F1
#
_entry.id   AF-A0A1F9UU24-F1
#
_cell.length_a   1.000
_cell.length_b   1.000
_cell.length_c   1.000
_cell.angle_alpha   90.00
_cell.angle_beta   90.00
_cell.angle_gamma   90.00
#
_symmetry.space_group_name_H-M   'P 1'
#
loop_
_entity.id
_entity.type
_entity.pdbx_description
1 polymer ?
#
loop_
_entity_poly.entity_id
_entity_poly.type
_entity_poly.pdbx_seq_one_letter_code
_entity_poly.pdbx_strand_id
1 'polypeptide(L)'
;MARLLTWGFLALAVASHADVFDGSVGQRLVVPVVDKAALAAASVVTAVAQPVKQSGADLFYFTKEEAAAANSLFGFRPEARGFVFDADVPAEIQAQMRGDLAFIAGILGSGTTKLHQQIFGNMDGAAYAKFFETRVSAIGMNSCGSGNAVACVIPFRGPSKMWLTKNFIRFSHPQVSRMMVVYHEARHTESRSGNWPHASCPRPFRDAQGRDMKSIWTGAMLAGEPACDKTPFGSYGSSTIMLKNIAKFCANCTDKVRMDAGFYADDQMGRIIDEGAKKQMRDDFSK
;
A
#
# COMPACT_ATOMS: atom_id res chain seq x y z
N MET A 1 -51.27 -44.18 28.32
CA MET A 1 -51.44 -42.77 27.91
C MET A 1 -50.12 -42.04 28.11
N ALA A 2 -49.32 -41.89 27.06
CA ALA A 2 -48.07 -41.13 27.11
C ALA A 2 -48.00 -40.28 25.84
N ARG A 3 -48.07 -38.94 26.01
CA ARG A 3 -47.87 -37.96 24.94
C ARG A 3 -46.38 -37.70 24.80
N LEU A 4 -45.81 -38.02 23.63
CA LEU A 4 -44.47 -37.58 23.25
C LEU A 4 -44.61 -36.32 22.39
N LEU A 5 -44.07 -35.21 22.90
CA LEU A 5 -43.96 -33.93 22.22
C LEU A 5 -42.92 -34.03 21.09
N THR A 6 -43.35 -33.75 19.86
CA THR A 6 -42.48 -33.46 18.73
C THR A 6 -42.09 -31.97 18.76
N TRP A 7 -40.80 -31.70 18.96
CA TRP A 7 -40.21 -30.37 18.77
C TRP A 7 -39.84 -30.18 17.30
N GLY A 8 -40.54 -29.29 16.60
CA GLY A 8 -40.19 -28.87 15.25
C GLY A 8 -39.09 -27.81 15.30
N PHE A 9 -37.93 -28.09 14.70
CA PHE A 9 -36.91 -27.08 14.42
C PHE A 9 -37.35 -26.25 13.21
N LEU A 10 -37.65 -24.98 13.45
CA LEU A 10 -37.86 -23.98 12.42
C LEU A 10 -36.47 -23.47 11.96
N ALA A 11 -36.02 -23.91 10.78
CA ALA A 11 -34.82 -23.37 10.15
C ALA A 11 -35.15 -22.01 9.53
N LEU A 12 -34.75 -20.92 10.20
CA LEU A 12 -34.77 -19.58 9.60
C LEU A 12 -33.57 -19.47 8.66
N ALA A 13 -33.84 -19.48 7.35
CA ALA A 13 -32.88 -19.11 6.34
C ALA A 13 -32.58 -17.60 6.47
N VAL A 14 -31.37 -17.26 6.91
CA VAL A 14 -30.87 -15.89 6.86
C VAL A 14 -30.43 -15.62 5.43
N ALA A 15 -31.14 -14.73 4.74
CA ALA A 15 -30.73 -14.27 3.42
C ALA A 15 -29.47 -13.39 3.58
N SER A 16 -28.30 -13.93 3.24
CA SER A 16 -27.06 -13.17 3.13
C SER A 16 -27.11 -12.28 1.88
N HIS A 17 -27.56 -11.04 2.05
CA HIS A 17 -27.37 -10.01 1.04
C HIS A 17 -25.93 -9.50 1.19
N ALA A 18 -25.05 -9.93 0.28
CA ALA A 18 -23.80 -9.24 0.05
C ALA A 18 -24.14 -7.97 -0.74
N ASP A 19 -24.21 -6.83 -0.05
CA ASP A 19 -24.34 -5.53 -0.71
C ASP A 19 -23.06 -5.29 -1.51
N VAL A 20 -23.13 -5.58 -2.81
CA VAL A 20 -22.09 -5.23 -3.79
C VAL A 20 -22.11 -3.71 -3.93
N PHE A 21 -21.14 -3.05 -3.31
CA PHE A 21 -20.90 -1.62 -3.42
C PHE A 21 -20.34 -1.31 -4.82
N ASP A 22 -21.19 -0.80 -5.73
CA ASP A 22 -20.83 -0.47 -7.11
C ASP A 22 -20.16 0.91 -7.28
N GLY A 23 -19.96 1.64 -6.18
CA GLY A 23 -19.37 2.97 -6.18
C GLY A 23 -20.25 4.07 -6.80
N SER A 24 -21.53 3.81 -7.09
CA SER A 24 -22.43 4.74 -7.77
C SER A 24 -23.51 5.35 -6.88
N VAL A 25 -23.76 4.80 -5.69
CA VAL A 25 -24.92 5.18 -4.83
C VAL A 25 -24.56 6.00 -3.57
N GLY A 26 -23.37 6.62 -3.52
CA GLY A 26 -23.09 7.66 -2.52
C GLY A 26 -23.70 9.00 -2.95
N GLN A 27 -24.23 9.80 -2.01
CA GLN A 27 -24.56 11.21 -2.27
C GLN A 27 -23.39 11.84 -3.04
N ARG A 28 -23.66 12.40 -4.23
CA ARG A 28 -22.67 13.24 -4.92
C ARG A 28 -22.21 14.30 -3.92
N LEU A 29 -20.95 14.21 -3.49
CA LEU A 29 -20.29 15.29 -2.78
C LEU A 29 -20.41 16.52 -3.67
N VAL A 30 -21.25 17.47 -3.26
CA VAL A 30 -21.30 18.79 -3.86
C VAL A 30 -19.97 19.42 -3.49
N VAL A 31 -19.00 19.34 -4.40
CA VAL A 31 -17.74 20.07 -4.25
C VAL A 31 -18.12 21.55 -4.36
N PRO A 32 -17.96 22.35 -3.29
CA PRO A 32 -18.26 23.78 -3.38
C PRO A 32 -17.39 24.36 -4.49
N VAL A 33 -18.01 25.16 -5.36
CA VAL A 33 -17.29 25.87 -6.41
C VAL A 33 -16.22 26.69 -5.73
N VAL A 34 -14.96 26.35 -5.98
CA VAL A 34 -13.82 27.04 -5.41
C VAL A 34 -13.86 28.47 -5.93
N ASP A 35 -14.13 29.42 -5.03
CA ASP A 35 -14.04 30.84 -5.33
C ASP A 35 -12.56 31.16 -5.60
N LYS A 36 -12.23 31.33 -6.88
CA LYS A 36 -10.89 31.65 -7.35
C LYS A 36 -10.39 32.99 -6.79
N ALA A 37 -11.29 33.91 -6.45
CA ALA A 37 -10.94 35.19 -5.84
C ALA A 37 -10.58 35.02 -4.36
N ALA A 38 -11.31 34.16 -3.62
CA ALA A 38 -10.96 33.81 -2.24
C ALA A 38 -9.62 33.07 -2.14
N LEU A 39 -9.30 32.21 -3.12
CA LEU A 39 -8.01 31.50 -3.16
C LEU A 39 -6.83 32.43 -3.46
N ALA A 40 -7.06 33.45 -4.30
CA ALA A 40 -6.07 34.49 -4.60
C ALA A 40 -5.83 35.42 -3.40
N ALA A 41 -6.88 35.76 -2.64
CA ALA A 41 -6.78 36.58 -1.43
C ALA A 41 -6.09 35.85 -0.26
N ALA A 42 -6.20 34.52 -0.18
CA ALA A 42 -5.54 33.71 0.85
C ALA A 42 -4.03 33.46 0.60
N SER A 43 -3.49 33.90 -0.54
CA SER A 43 -2.10 33.61 -0.95
C SER A 43 -1.05 34.65 -0.50
N VAL A 44 -1.42 35.60 0.35
CA VAL A 44 -0.44 36.48 1.01
C VAL A 44 0.10 35.79 2.27
N VAL A 45 0.82 34.69 2.06
CA VAL A 45 1.55 33.99 3.12
C VAL A 45 2.92 34.64 3.24
N THR A 46 3.21 35.14 4.43
CA THR A 46 4.53 35.52 4.93
C THR A 46 5.62 34.56 4.44
N ALA A 47 6.75 35.10 4.02
CA ALA A 47 7.90 34.32 3.54
C ALA A 47 8.30 33.27 4.58
N VAL A 48 7.84 32.04 4.39
CA VAL A 48 8.33 30.87 5.12
C VAL A 48 9.76 30.67 4.64
N ALA A 49 10.70 30.63 5.60
CA ALA A 49 12.09 30.36 5.33
C ALA A 49 12.22 29.17 4.36
N GLN A 50 13.01 29.36 3.30
CA GLN A 50 13.28 28.33 2.31
C GLN A 50 13.66 27.03 3.03
N PRO A 51 12.97 25.90 2.75
CA PRO A 51 13.36 24.63 3.35
C PRO A 51 14.80 24.34 2.96
N VAL A 52 15.64 24.08 3.97
CA VAL A 52 17.02 23.63 3.78
C VAL A 52 16.97 22.40 2.88
N LYS A 53 17.70 22.44 1.75
CA LYS A 53 17.88 21.26 0.89
C LYS A 53 18.50 20.15 1.73
N GLN A 54 17.68 19.19 2.15
CA GLN A 54 18.18 17.95 2.71
C GLN A 54 18.93 17.23 1.58
N SER A 55 20.22 16.98 1.80
CA SER A 55 20.99 16.18 0.87
C SER A 55 20.50 14.74 1.02
N GLY A 56 20.04 14.12 -0.07
CA GLY A 56 19.60 12.72 -0.06
C GLY A 56 20.68 11.68 0.32
N ALA A 57 21.84 12.12 0.80
CA ALA A 57 22.86 11.28 1.43
C ALA A 57 22.47 10.84 2.86
N ASP A 58 21.55 11.56 3.51
CA ASP A 58 21.07 11.26 4.88
C ASP A 58 19.75 10.47 4.91
N LEU A 59 19.31 9.94 3.76
CA LEU A 59 18.02 9.25 3.60
C LEU A 59 18.16 7.74 3.41
N PHE A 60 19.30 7.15 3.78
CA PHE A 60 19.36 5.70 3.92
C PHE A 60 18.46 5.30 5.08
N TYR A 61 17.32 4.69 4.76
CA TYR A 61 16.29 4.43 5.77
C TYR A 61 16.79 3.61 6.94
N PHE A 62 17.78 2.74 6.75
CA PHE A 62 18.58 2.15 7.83
C PHE A 62 19.97 1.85 7.27
N THR A 63 21.04 2.04 8.04
CA THR A 63 22.33 1.46 7.68
C THR A 63 22.23 -0.07 7.72
N LYS A 64 23.18 -0.77 7.09
CA LYS A 64 23.23 -2.25 7.19
C LYS A 64 23.33 -2.69 8.66
N GLU A 65 24.01 -1.90 9.48
CA GLU A 65 24.20 -2.11 10.91
C GLU A 65 22.88 -1.95 11.67
N GLU A 66 22.07 -0.94 11.35
CA GLU A 66 20.75 -0.75 11.96
C GLU A 66 19.76 -1.86 11.60
N ALA A 67 19.78 -2.33 10.35
CA ALA A 67 18.98 -3.49 9.93
C ALA A 67 19.43 -4.78 10.65
N ALA A 68 20.74 -4.97 10.80
CA ALA A 68 21.30 -6.09 11.55
C ALA A 68 20.94 -6.03 13.04
N ALA A 69 20.99 -4.84 13.65
CA ALA A 69 20.59 -4.61 15.04
C ALA A 69 19.10 -4.90 15.26
N ALA A 70 18.22 -4.43 14.36
CA ALA A 70 16.79 -4.74 14.41
C ALA A 70 16.53 -6.26 14.27
N ASN A 71 17.26 -6.95 13.39
CA ASN A 71 17.14 -8.40 13.27
C ASN A 71 17.68 -9.14 14.51
N SER A 72 18.72 -8.64 15.15
CA SER A 72 19.24 -9.18 16.42
C SER A 72 18.24 -9.02 17.55
N LEU A 73 17.63 -7.85 17.67
CA LEU A 73 16.63 -7.54 18.70
C LEU A 73 15.30 -8.26 18.49
N PHE A 74 14.93 -8.54 17.23
CA PHE A 74 13.56 -8.94 16.88
C PHE A 74 13.46 -10.11 15.87
N GLY A 75 14.51 -10.91 15.69
CA GLY A 75 14.65 -11.90 14.59
C GLY A 75 13.76 -13.14 14.68
N PHE A 76 13.23 -13.45 15.86
CA PHE A 76 12.15 -14.41 16.05
C PHE A 76 10.89 -13.68 16.51
N ARG A 77 9.79 -13.82 15.76
CA ARG A 77 8.51 -13.26 16.16
C ARG A 77 7.41 -14.31 16.07
N PRO A 78 6.53 -14.37 17.07
CA PRO A 78 5.23 -14.97 16.86
C PRO A 78 4.51 -14.18 15.76
N GLU A 79 3.85 -14.90 14.85
CA GLU A 79 3.01 -14.28 13.83
C GLU A 79 2.02 -13.32 14.50
N ALA A 80 1.91 -12.10 13.98
CA ALA A 80 0.87 -11.19 14.42
C ALA A 80 -0.51 -11.82 14.12
N ARG A 81 -1.44 -11.68 15.06
CA ARG A 81 -2.82 -12.17 14.94
C ARG A 81 -3.75 -10.97 14.89
N GLY A 82 -3.73 -10.29 13.76
CA GLY A 82 -4.44 -9.04 13.54
C GLY A 82 -3.62 -7.81 13.93
N PHE A 83 -4.25 -6.64 13.79
CA PHE A 83 -3.63 -5.33 14.00
C PHE A 83 -4.51 -4.44 14.88
N VAL A 84 -3.87 -3.48 15.55
CA VAL A 84 -4.54 -2.41 16.29
C VAL A 84 -4.17 -1.05 15.71
N PHE A 85 -5.08 -0.09 15.81
CA PHE A 85 -4.74 1.31 15.54
C PHE A 85 -4.28 1.99 16.82
N ASP A 86 -3.25 2.81 16.72
CA ASP A 86 -2.94 3.78 17.76
C ASP A 86 -4.08 4.79 17.90
N ALA A 87 -4.18 5.41 19.08
CA ALA A 87 -5.20 6.41 19.37
C ALA A 87 -5.08 7.69 18.52
N ASP A 88 -3.92 7.93 17.90
CA ASP A 88 -3.66 9.11 17.07
C ASP A 88 -4.06 8.93 15.59
N VAL A 89 -4.50 7.73 15.18
CA VAL A 89 -5.06 7.50 13.84
C VAL A 89 -6.52 7.97 13.82
N PRO A 90 -6.88 8.97 12.99
CA PRO A 90 -8.26 9.48 12.94
C PRO A 90 -9.28 8.38 12.64
N ALA A 91 -10.45 8.43 13.29
CA ALA A 91 -11.45 7.36 13.24
C ALA A 91 -11.90 7.04 11.80
N GLU A 92 -12.04 8.06 10.96
CA GLU A 92 -12.37 7.94 9.54
C GLU A 92 -11.27 7.21 8.75
N ILE A 93 -10.01 7.43 9.08
CA ILE A 93 -8.87 6.74 8.46
C ILE A 93 -8.80 5.29 8.92
N GLN A 94 -9.10 5.02 10.19
CA GLN A 94 -9.22 3.64 10.66
C GLN A 94 -10.36 2.90 9.94
N ALA A 95 -11.51 3.55 9.76
CA ALA A 95 -12.65 2.98 9.04
C ALA A 95 -12.31 2.72 7.56
N GLN A 96 -11.67 3.68 6.89
CA GLN A 96 -11.18 3.54 5.52
C GLN A 96 -10.21 2.36 5.40
N MET A 97 -9.20 2.28 6.26
CA MET A 97 -8.21 1.20 6.23
C MET A 97 -8.86 -0.18 6.46
N ARG A 98 -9.83 -0.29 7.39
CA ARG A 98 -10.59 -1.54 7.58
C ARG A 98 -11.40 -1.89 6.33
N GLY A 99 -12.04 -0.91 5.68
CA GLY A 99 -12.76 -1.11 4.43
C GLY A 99 -11.85 -1.55 3.28
N ASP A 100 -10.62 -1.00 3.22
CA ASP A 100 -9.65 -1.34 2.19
C ASP A 100 -9.05 -2.74 2.40
N LEU A 101 -8.80 -3.13 3.65
CA LEU A 101 -8.41 -4.49 4.01
C LEU A 101 -9.54 -5.50 3.79
N ALA A 102 -10.80 -5.12 4.05
CA ALA A 102 -11.94 -5.97 3.72
C ALA A 102 -12.09 -6.15 2.20
N PHE A 103 -11.86 -5.08 1.43
CA PHE A 103 -11.85 -5.15 -0.04
C PHE A 103 -10.78 -6.12 -0.56
N ILE A 104 -9.52 -6.00 -0.11
CA ILE A 104 -8.46 -6.91 -0.60
C ILE A 104 -8.72 -8.35 -0.15
N ALA A 105 -9.27 -8.55 1.05
CA ALA A 105 -9.67 -9.86 1.58
C ALA A 105 -10.85 -10.50 0.83
N GLY A 106 -11.61 -9.70 0.07
CA GLY A 106 -12.69 -10.16 -0.79
C GLY A 106 -12.27 -10.51 -2.22
N ILE A 107 -11.01 -10.28 -2.61
CA ILE A 107 -10.56 -10.56 -3.99
C ILE A 107 -10.55 -12.07 -4.28
N LEU A 108 -11.07 -12.42 -5.46
CA LEU A 108 -11.00 -13.77 -6.01
C LEU A 108 -10.18 -13.72 -7.31
N GLY A 109 -9.09 -14.46 -7.40
CA GLY A 109 -8.29 -14.59 -8.61
C GLY A 109 -8.66 -15.82 -9.43
N SER A 110 -8.61 -15.69 -10.75
CA SER A 110 -8.73 -16.82 -11.69
C SER A 110 -7.36 -17.40 -12.09
N GLY A 111 -6.27 -16.83 -11.60
CA GLY A 111 -4.90 -17.17 -11.96
C GLY A 111 -3.89 -16.30 -11.20
N THR A 112 -2.61 -16.59 -11.37
CA THR A 112 -1.53 -15.82 -10.74
C THR A 112 -0.21 -16.06 -11.46
N THR A 113 0.68 -15.06 -11.47
CA THR A 113 2.02 -15.19 -12.04
C THR A 113 2.99 -15.86 -11.07
N LYS A 114 4.17 -16.29 -11.55
CA LYS A 114 5.14 -17.01 -10.69
C LYS A 114 5.71 -16.09 -9.61
N LEU A 115 6.01 -14.83 -9.93
CA LEU A 115 6.51 -13.90 -8.92
C LEU A 115 5.46 -13.62 -7.84
N HIS A 116 4.19 -13.55 -8.21
CA HIS A 116 3.10 -13.38 -7.24
C HIS A 116 3.00 -14.58 -6.29
N GLN A 117 3.08 -15.81 -6.83
CA GLN A 117 3.10 -17.03 -6.02
C GLN A 117 4.23 -17.04 -5.00
N GLN A 118 5.40 -16.51 -5.35
CA GLN A 118 6.55 -16.47 -4.44
C GLN A 118 6.38 -15.49 -3.27
N ILE A 119 5.59 -14.43 -3.44
CA ILE A 119 5.43 -13.36 -2.45
C ILE A 119 4.15 -13.57 -1.63
N PHE A 120 3.03 -13.70 -2.31
CA PHE A 120 1.70 -13.73 -1.73
C PHE A 120 1.07 -15.12 -1.76
N GLY A 121 1.54 -16.01 -2.65
CA GLY A 121 0.89 -17.29 -2.93
C GLY A 121 -0.20 -17.14 -3.99
N ASN A 122 -1.33 -17.82 -3.78
CA ASN A 122 -2.48 -17.67 -4.66
C ASN A 122 -2.98 -16.23 -4.68
N MET A 123 -3.55 -15.81 -5.80
CA MET A 123 -4.19 -14.51 -5.90
C MET A 123 -5.61 -14.61 -5.33
N ASP A 124 -5.72 -14.66 -4.01
CA ASP A 124 -7.01 -14.63 -3.33
C ASP A 124 -6.89 -13.78 -2.06
N GLY A 125 -8.05 -13.33 -1.58
CA GLY A 125 -8.12 -12.44 -0.44
C GLY A 125 -7.63 -13.08 0.87
N ALA A 126 -7.71 -14.41 1.02
CA ALA A 126 -7.17 -15.09 2.20
C ALA A 126 -5.64 -15.04 2.23
N ALA A 127 -5.00 -15.24 1.08
CA ALA A 127 -3.55 -15.11 0.91
C ALA A 127 -3.07 -13.69 1.21
N TYR A 128 -3.78 -12.68 0.70
CA TYR A 128 -3.49 -11.27 1.00
C TYR A 128 -3.69 -10.93 2.48
N ALA A 129 -4.84 -11.28 3.06
CA ALA A 129 -5.12 -11.06 4.47
C ALA A 129 -4.05 -11.71 5.37
N LYS A 130 -3.72 -12.97 5.12
CA LYS A 130 -2.64 -13.67 5.83
C LYS A 130 -1.31 -12.94 5.66
N PHE A 131 -0.98 -12.50 4.45
CA PHE A 131 0.26 -11.79 4.19
C PHE A 131 0.39 -10.54 5.07
N PHE A 132 -0.67 -9.72 5.12
CA PHE A 132 -0.70 -8.50 5.90
C PHE A 132 -0.70 -8.78 7.42
N GLU A 133 -1.62 -9.62 7.88
CA GLU A 133 -1.87 -9.88 9.30
C GLU A 133 -0.69 -10.55 9.99
N THR A 134 0.12 -11.36 9.30
CA THR A 134 1.31 -11.95 9.92
C THR A 134 2.49 -10.97 10.01
N ARG A 135 2.40 -9.82 9.35
CA ARG A 135 3.48 -8.82 9.21
C ARG A 135 3.25 -7.54 9.99
N VAL A 136 2.00 -7.06 9.99
CA VAL A 136 1.61 -5.79 10.60
C VAL A 136 0.72 -6.05 11.82
N SER A 137 1.19 -5.66 13.00
CA SER A 137 0.49 -5.77 14.28
C SER A 137 -0.07 -4.44 14.79
N ALA A 138 0.42 -3.32 14.28
CA ALA A 138 -0.03 -1.99 14.70
C ALA A 138 0.06 -0.97 13.56
N ILE A 139 -0.85 0.00 13.58
CA ILE A 139 -0.88 1.12 12.63
C ILE A 139 -0.99 2.42 13.42
N GLY A 140 -0.06 3.35 13.20
CA GLY A 140 -0.04 4.65 13.87
C GLY A 140 0.18 5.81 12.92
N MET A 141 0.24 7.04 13.44
CA MET A 141 0.65 8.23 12.66
C MET A 141 2.12 8.58 12.93
N ASN A 142 2.84 9.03 11.89
CA ASN A 142 4.19 9.60 12.05
C ASN A 142 4.57 10.54 10.89
N SER A 143 5.64 11.31 11.04
CA SER A 143 6.23 12.15 9.97
C SER A 143 7.51 11.55 9.39
N CYS A 144 7.64 10.23 9.43
CA CYS A 144 8.75 9.49 8.85
C CYS A 144 8.71 9.51 7.32
N GLY A 145 9.79 9.06 6.68
CA GLY A 145 9.76 8.82 5.24
C GLY A 145 10.10 10.04 4.35
N SER A 146 10.66 11.11 4.94
CA SER A 146 10.77 12.46 4.35
C SER A 146 9.42 13.16 4.22
N GLY A 147 9.42 14.46 3.87
CA GLY A 147 8.19 15.22 3.63
C GLY A 147 7.30 14.65 2.50
N ASN A 148 7.85 13.76 1.67
CA ASN A 148 7.18 13.18 0.51
C ASN A 148 6.66 11.75 0.73
N ALA A 149 6.99 11.08 1.84
CA ALA A 149 6.47 9.74 2.08
C ALA A 149 4.98 9.72 2.34
N VAL A 150 4.36 8.62 1.95
CA VAL A 150 2.94 8.34 2.19
C VAL A 150 2.76 7.53 3.47
N ALA A 151 3.62 6.54 3.69
CA ALA A 151 3.72 5.78 4.91
C ALA A 151 5.18 5.35 5.13
N CYS A 152 5.48 4.69 6.24
CA CYS A 152 6.78 4.07 6.48
C CYS A 152 6.67 2.91 7.47
N VAL A 153 7.76 2.17 7.59
CA VAL A 153 8.09 1.32 8.74
C VAL A 153 9.41 1.80 9.35
N ILE A 154 9.45 1.89 10.68
CA ILE A 154 10.64 2.18 11.50
C ILE A 154 10.97 0.91 12.31
N PRO A 155 11.77 -0.02 11.77
CA PRO A 155 12.01 -1.33 12.38
C PRO A 155 12.46 -1.27 13.83
N PHE A 156 13.32 -0.31 14.19
CA PHE A 156 13.82 -0.20 15.57
C PHE A 156 12.79 0.33 16.58
N ARG A 157 11.68 0.97 16.15
CA ARG A 157 10.60 1.43 17.04
C ARG A 157 9.45 0.43 17.16
N GLY A 158 9.32 -0.45 16.19
CA GLY A 158 8.16 -1.31 16.03
C GLY A 158 8.25 -2.01 14.70
N PRO A 159 8.93 -3.17 14.63
CA PRO A 159 9.26 -3.77 13.35
C PRO A 159 8.10 -4.51 12.67
N SER A 160 6.94 -4.54 13.33
CA SER A 160 5.65 -4.96 12.76
C SER A 160 4.64 -3.81 12.84
N LYS A 161 5.11 -2.58 13.01
CA LYS A 161 4.26 -1.39 13.03
C LYS A 161 4.43 -0.63 11.73
N MET A 162 3.30 -0.23 11.16
CA MET A 162 3.25 0.68 10.03
C MET A 162 2.87 2.07 10.55
N TRP A 163 3.49 3.11 10.00
CA TRP A 163 3.13 4.48 10.30
C TRP A 163 2.63 5.18 9.05
N LEU A 164 1.41 5.70 9.12
CA LEU A 164 0.83 6.55 8.07
C LEU A 164 1.33 7.98 8.24
N THR A 165 1.63 8.67 7.14
CA THR A 165 1.97 10.09 7.18
C THR A 165 0.77 10.97 6.85
N LYS A 166 0.97 12.29 6.96
CA LYS A 166 -0.02 13.26 6.51
C LYS A 166 -0.37 13.14 5.01
N ASN A 167 0.53 12.60 4.19
CA ASN A 167 0.25 12.42 2.76
C ASN A 167 -0.74 11.27 2.50
N PHE A 168 -0.76 10.21 3.32
CA PHE A 168 -1.76 9.14 3.19
C PHE A 168 -3.18 9.67 3.40
N ILE A 169 -3.35 10.54 4.40
CA ILE A 169 -4.67 11.07 4.78
C ILE A 169 -5.09 12.27 3.92
N ARG A 170 -4.14 13.04 3.40
CA ARG A 170 -4.42 14.28 2.66
C ARG A 170 -4.95 14.03 1.26
N PHE A 171 -4.47 12.99 0.58
CA PHE A 171 -4.76 12.77 -0.82
C PHE A 171 -5.72 11.59 -1.01
N SER A 172 -6.88 11.86 -1.63
CA SER A 172 -7.81 10.82 -2.02
C SER A 172 -7.28 10.06 -3.23
N HIS A 173 -7.08 8.75 -3.05
CA HIS A 173 -6.60 7.82 -4.07
C HIS A 173 -7.58 6.66 -4.19
N PRO A 174 -7.69 5.97 -5.35
CA PRO A 174 -8.48 4.75 -5.47
C PRO A 174 -8.15 3.71 -4.39
N GLN A 175 -9.15 2.91 -3.99
CA GLN A 175 -8.98 1.91 -2.94
C GLN A 175 -7.81 0.94 -3.23
N VAL A 176 -7.69 0.47 -4.48
CA VAL A 176 -6.62 -0.45 -4.87
C VAL A 176 -5.22 0.17 -4.77
N SER A 177 -5.07 1.48 -4.99
CA SER A 177 -3.78 2.15 -4.84
C SER A 177 -3.45 2.46 -3.39
N ARG A 178 -4.44 2.70 -2.51
CA ARG A 178 -4.18 2.72 -1.06
C ARG A 178 -3.64 1.38 -0.57
N MET A 179 -4.21 0.28 -1.06
CA MET A 179 -3.70 -1.06 -0.74
C MET A 179 -2.28 -1.31 -1.26
N MET A 180 -1.91 -0.75 -2.40
CA MET A 180 -0.51 -0.77 -2.85
C MET A 180 0.45 -0.22 -1.79
N VAL A 181 0.13 0.92 -1.16
CA VAL A 181 0.95 1.51 -0.08
C VAL A 181 0.95 0.59 1.15
N VAL A 182 -0.21 0.08 1.54
CA VAL A 182 -0.32 -0.79 2.72
C VAL A 182 0.54 -2.05 2.59
N TYR A 183 0.50 -2.72 1.44
CA TYR A 183 1.31 -3.92 1.19
C TYR A 183 2.78 -3.59 0.93
N HIS A 184 3.09 -2.43 0.36
CA HIS A 184 4.45 -1.90 0.28
C HIS A 184 5.07 -1.79 1.67
N GLU A 185 4.38 -1.14 2.62
CA GLU A 185 4.87 -1.01 3.99
C GLU A 185 4.94 -2.35 4.72
N ALA A 186 3.98 -3.25 4.47
CA ALA A 186 4.03 -4.59 5.03
C ALA A 186 5.32 -5.34 4.64
N ARG A 187 5.88 -5.11 3.44
CA ARG A 187 7.21 -5.66 3.07
C ARG A 187 8.31 -5.14 3.98
N HIS A 188 8.30 -3.86 4.33
CA HIS A 188 9.33 -3.28 5.18
C HIS A 188 9.38 -3.88 6.61
N THR A 189 8.39 -4.69 7.01
CA THR A 189 8.40 -5.43 8.28
C THR A 189 9.23 -6.73 8.25
N GLU A 190 9.61 -7.23 7.07
CA GLU A 190 10.29 -8.52 6.90
C GLU A 190 11.80 -8.45 7.25
N SER A 191 12.13 -8.48 8.55
CA SER A 191 13.50 -8.34 9.04
C SER A 191 14.46 -9.43 8.55
N ARG A 192 13.97 -10.65 8.31
CA ARG A 192 14.76 -11.76 7.74
C ARG A 192 15.22 -11.49 6.31
N SER A 193 14.55 -10.57 5.63
CA SER A 193 14.89 -10.08 4.29
C SER A 193 15.54 -8.70 4.34
N GLY A 194 16.05 -8.29 5.51
CA GLY A 194 16.68 -6.99 5.71
C GLY A 194 15.73 -5.81 5.60
N ASN A 195 14.41 -6.01 5.81
CA ASN A 195 13.38 -4.97 5.73
C ASN A 195 13.18 -4.35 4.33
N TRP A 196 13.70 -4.99 3.27
CA TRP A 196 13.54 -4.54 1.87
C TRP A 196 13.76 -3.02 1.68
N PRO A 197 14.92 -2.47 2.06
CA PRO A 197 15.13 -1.03 1.99
C PRO A 197 15.06 -0.56 0.54
N HIS A 198 14.55 0.66 0.34
CA HIS A 198 14.57 1.29 -0.98
C HIS A 198 16.02 1.52 -1.45
N ALA A 199 16.20 1.45 -2.75
CA ALA A 199 17.36 1.99 -3.43
C ALA A 199 17.15 3.47 -3.78
N SER A 200 18.26 4.22 -3.80
CA SER A 200 18.28 5.57 -4.37
C SER A 200 18.01 5.52 -5.87
N CYS A 201 17.07 6.33 -6.34
CA CYS A 201 16.78 6.48 -7.75
C CYS A 201 17.93 7.22 -8.47
N PRO A 202 18.17 6.96 -9.77
CA PRO A 202 19.21 7.61 -10.55
C PRO A 202 19.12 9.15 -10.59
N ARG A 203 20.21 9.81 -11.04
CA ARG A 203 20.22 11.24 -11.36
C ARG A 203 20.85 11.44 -12.75
N PRO A 204 20.09 11.93 -13.75
CA PRO A 204 18.64 12.18 -13.74
C PRO A 204 17.84 10.87 -13.64
N PHE A 205 16.60 10.95 -13.16
CA PHE A 205 15.66 9.82 -13.19
C PHE A 205 14.51 10.14 -14.13
N ARG A 206 14.46 9.44 -15.27
CA ARG A 206 13.54 9.73 -16.37
C ARG A 206 12.75 8.48 -16.76
N ASP A 207 11.53 8.72 -17.23
CA ASP A 207 10.66 7.69 -17.80
C ASP A 207 11.10 7.27 -19.21
N ALA A 208 10.38 6.31 -19.80
CA ALA A 208 10.66 5.82 -21.15
C ALA A 208 10.50 6.89 -22.25
N GLN A 209 9.80 8.00 -21.96
CA GLN A 209 9.62 9.13 -22.86
C GLN A 209 10.65 10.25 -22.58
N GLY A 210 11.59 10.04 -21.67
CA GLY A 210 12.61 11.01 -21.31
C GLY A 210 12.12 12.13 -20.38
N ARG A 211 10.91 12.04 -19.82
CA ARG A 211 10.37 13.00 -18.84
C ARG A 211 10.84 12.65 -17.44
N ASP A 212 10.98 13.65 -16.58
CA ASP A 212 11.39 13.40 -15.21
C ASP A 212 10.33 12.60 -14.44
N MET A 213 10.80 11.57 -13.72
CA MET A 213 9.97 10.74 -12.87
C MET A 213 9.52 11.52 -11.63
N LYS A 214 8.20 11.52 -11.41
CA LYS A 214 7.55 12.15 -10.26
C LYS A 214 6.68 11.15 -9.52
N SER A 215 6.52 11.34 -8.22
CA SER A 215 5.58 10.56 -7.43
C SER A 215 4.15 10.82 -7.88
N ILE A 216 3.42 9.78 -8.26
CA ILE A 216 1.98 9.89 -8.53
C ILE A 216 1.17 10.35 -7.30
N TRP A 217 1.70 10.13 -6.10
CA TRP A 217 1.03 10.47 -4.83
C TRP A 217 1.18 11.93 -4.44
N THR A 218 2.37 12.49 -4.65
CA THR A 218 2.75 13.80 -4.09
C THR A 218 3.22 14.80 -5.13
N GLY A 219 3.44 14.36 -6.37
CA GLY A 219 4.02 15.18 -7.44
C GLY A 219 5.52 15.47 -7.27
N ALA A 220 6.15 14.97 -6.19
CA ALA A 220 7.56 15.21 -5.90
C ALA A 220 8.48 14.54 -6.91
N MET A 221 9.60 15.19 -7.23
CA MET A 221 10.65 14.62 -8.07
C MET A 221 11.30 13.42 -7.38
N LEU A 222 11.52 12.33 -8.11
CA LEU A 222 12.07 11.10 -7.54
C LEU A 222 13.60 10.97 -7.71
N ALA A 223 14.26 11.86 -8.46
CA ALA A 223 15.68 11.74 -8.78
C ALA A 223 16.60 11.82 -7.56
N GLY A 224 17.29 10.73 -7.23
CA GLY A 224 18.13 10.59 -6.04
C GLY A 224 17.39 10.37 -4.72
N GLU A 225 16.06 10.28 -4.74
CA GLU A 225 15.29 9.87 -3.57
C GLU A 225 15.41 8.36 -3.37
N PRO A 226 15.37 7.85 -2.12
CA PRO A 226 15.23 6.42 -1.84
C PRO A 226 13.81 5.95 -2.16
N ALA A 227 13.45 5.93 -3.44
CA ALA A 227 12.10 5.66 -3.91
C ALA A 227 12.07 4.66 -5.07
N CYS A 228 13.09 3.80 -5.13
CA CYS A 228 13.30 2.81 -6.18
C CYS A 228 13.63 1.43 -5.60
N ASP A 229 13.51 0.38 -6.42
CA ASP A 229 13.95 -0.96 -6.08
C ASP A 229 14.95 -1.51 -7.10
N LYS A 230 15.82 -2.40 -6.64
CA LYS A 230 16.78 -3.14 -7.49
C LYS A 230 16.36 -4.58 -7.79
N THR A 231 15.27 -5.07 -7.19
CA THR A 231 14.82 -6.45 -7.36
C THR A 231 13.29 -6.50 -7.48
N PRO A 232 12.71 -7.58 -8.04
CA PRO A 232 11.26 -7.74 -8.07
C PRO A 232 10.62 -7.87 -6.67
N PHE A 233 11.40 -8.26 -5.66
CA PHE A 233 10.91 -8.59 -4.33
C PHE A 233 10.94 -7.43 -3.33
N GLY A 234 11.51 -6.29 -3.73
CA GLY A 234 11.46 -5.04 -2.97
C GLY A 234 10.03 -4.53 -2.81
N SER A 235 9.85 -3.46 -2.04
CA SER A 235 8.53 -2.96 -1.68
C SER A 235 7.78 -2.32 -2.87
N TYR A 236 8.46 -1.67 -3.81
CA TYR A 236 7.87 -1.23 -5.08
C TYR A 236 7.63 -2.39 -6.04
N GLY A 237 8.56 -3.34 -6.14
CA GLY A 237 8.47 -4.51 -7.01
C GLY A 237 7.30 -5.42 -6.64
N SER A 238 7.19 -5.78 -5.36
CA SER A 238 6.10 -6.60 -4.83
C SER A 238 4.73 -5.94 -4.98
N SER A 239 4.63 -4.62 -4.75
CA SER A 239 3.40 -3.86 -5.00
C SER A 239 3.03 -3.84 -6.48
N THR A 240 4.00 -3.70 -7.37
CA THR A 240 3.79 -3.83 -8.82
C THR A 240 3.23 -5.21 -9.18
N ILE A 241 3.83 -6.28 -8.61
CA ILE A 241 3.39 -7.66 -8.84
C ILE A 241 1.97 -7.90 -8.35
N MET A 242 1.64 -7.43 -7.14
CA MET A 242 0.28 -7.48 -6.59
C MET A 242 -0.71 -6.81 -7.53
N LEU A 243 -0.45 -5.55 -7.90
CA LEU A 243 -1.35 -4.77 -8.73
C LEU A 243 -1.50 -5.32 -10.16
N LYS A 244 -0.42 -5.80 -10.81
CA LYS A 244 -0.53 -6.43 -12.13
C LYS A 244 -1.35 -7.73 -12.10
N ASN A 245 -1.24 -8.51 -11.03
CA ASN A 245 -2.07 -9.69 -10.86
C ASN A 245 -3.54 -9.31 -10.63
N ILE A 246 -3.83 -8.29 -9.81
CA ILE A 246 -5.18 -7.74 -9.65
C ILE A 246 -5.76 -7.29 -10.99
N ALA A 247 -4.99 -6.52 -11.76
CA ALA A 247 -5.40 -6.04 -13.08
C ALA A 247 -5.74 -7.18 -14.05
N LYS A 248 -4.95 -8.26 -14.05
CA LYS A 248 -5.05 -9.34 -15.04
C LYS A 248 -6.01 -10.47 -14.64
N PHE A 249 -6.04 -10.84 -13.36
CA PHE A 249 -6.66 -12.09 -12.92
C PHE A 249 -7.76 -11.92 -11.86
N CYS A 250 -8.09 -10.71 -11.40
CA CYS A 250 -9.14 -10.54 -10.38
C CYS A 250 -10.52 -10.81 -10.96
N ALA A 251 -11.09 -11.99 -10.74
CA ALA A 251 -12.33 -12.46 -11.31
C ALA A 251 -13.57 -11.65 -10.86
N ASN A 252 -13.56 -11.12 -9.64
CA ASN A 252 -14.67 -10.35 -9.07
C ASN A 252 -14.42 -8.84 -8.97
N CYS A 253 -13.33 -8.32 -9.55
CA CYS A 253 -13.08 -6.88 -9.62
C CYS A 253 -13.84 -6.25 -10.80
N THR A 254 -14.29 -5.01 -10.62
CA THR A 254 -14.81 -4.18 -11.72
C THR A 254 -13.70 -3.81 -12.69
N ASP A 255 -14.07 -3.43 -13.92
CA ASP A 255 -13.11 -2.93 -14.92
C ASP A 255 -12.35 -1.71 -14.42
N LYS A 256 -13.03 -0.83 -13.66
CA LYS A 256 -12.38 0.32 -13.05
C LYS A 256 -11.27 -0.10 -12.07
N VAL A 257 -11.54 -1.07 -11.19
CA VAL A 257 -10.54 -1.56 -10.23
C VAL A 257 -9.34 -2.18 -10.97
N ARG A 258 -9.60 -2.98 -12.00
CA ARG A 258 -8.52 -3.59 -12.81
C ARG A 258 -7.70 -2.53 -13.55
N MET A 259 -8.36 -1.52 -14.12
CA MET A 259 -7.72 -0.40 -14.82
C MET A 259 -6.87 0.44 -13.87
N ASP A 260 -7.41 0.82 -12.71
CA ASP A 260 -6.67 1.55 -11.68
C ASP A 260 -5.44 0.72 -11.25
N ALA A 261 -5.62 -0.57 -10.95
CA ALA A 261 -4.51 -1.46 -10.59
C ALA A 261 -3.43 -1.49 -11.68
N GLY A 262 -3.80 -1.60 -12.95
CA GLY A 262 -2.88 -1.57 -14.08
C GLY A 262 -2.08 -0.27 -14.16
N PHE A 263 -2.77 0.87 -14.03
CA PHE A 263 -2.18 2.21 -14.09
C PHE A 263 -1.18 2.46 -12.96
N TYR A 264 -1.56 2.17 -11.72
CA TYR A 264 -0.65 2.33 -10.58
C TYR A 264 0.51 1.33 -10.66
N ALA A 265 0.29 0.11 -11.14
CA ALA A 265 1.38 -0.85 -11.34
C ALA A 265 2.42 -0.34 -12.34
N ASP A 266 2.00 0.31 -13.43
CA ASP A 266 2.93 0.87 -14.42
C ASP A 266 3.76 2.03 -13.86
N ASP A 267 3.18 2.87 -12.99
CA ASP A 267 3.95 3.88 -12.23
C ASP A 267 5.04 3.22 -11.36
N GLN A 268 4.66 2.20 -10.58
CA GLN A 268 5.60 1.51 -9.70
C GLN A 268 6.67 0.73 -10.49
N MET A 269 6.32 0.19 -11.66
CA MET A 269 7.27 -0.49 -12.56
C MET A 269 8.38 0.46 -13.04
N GLY A 270 8.07 1.75 -13.20
CA GLY A 270 9.06 2.79 -13.49
C GLY A 270 10.12 2.97 -12.39
N ARG A 271 9.81 2.56 -11.15
CA ARG A 271 10.70 2.65 -9.97
C ARG A 271 11.62 1.45 -9.79
N ILE A 272 11.55 0.46 -10.68
CA ILE A 272 12.51 -0.65 -10.71
C ILE A 272 13.71 -0.20 -11.55
N ILE A 273 14.88 -0.06 -10.94
CA ILE A 273 16.04 0.56 -11.61
C ILE A 273 17.03 -0.46 -12.17
N ASP A 274 16.93 -1.72 -11.75
CA ASP A 274 17.69 -2.81 -12.33
C ASP A 274 16.97 -3.36 -13.58
N GLU A 275 17.65 -3.35 -14.72
CA GLU A 275 17.05 -3.78 -15.99
C GLU A 275 16.79 -5.30 -16.04
N GLY A 276 17.58 -6.11 -15.33
CA GLY A 276 17.36 -7.54 -15.19
C GLY A 276 16.07 -7.83 -14.43
N ALA A 277 15.89 -7.20 -13.26
CA ALA A 277 14.67 -7.27 -12.47
C ALA A 277 13.45 -6.79 -13.27
N LYS A 278 13.58 -5.65 -13.97
CA LYS A 278 12.51 -5.09 -14.80
C LYS A 278 12.14 -6.03 -15.94
N LYS A 279 13.12 -6.65 -16.60
CA LYS A 279 12.86 -7.67 -17.63
C LYS A 279 12.16 -8.89 -17.04
N GLN A 280 12.63 -9.40 -15.91
CA GLN A 280 12.03 -10.55 -15.23
C GLN A 280 10.56 -10.32 -14.91
N MET A 281 10.22 -9.14 -14.38
CA MET A 281 8.83 -8.76 -14.09
C MET A 281 7.99 -8.67 -15.37
N ARG A 282 8.49 -8.03 -16.44
CA ARG A 282 7.77 -7.99 -17.74
C ARG A 282 7.50 -9.39 -18.31
N ASP A 283 8.50 -10.27 -18.27
CA ASP A 283 8.38 -11.65 -18.75
C ASP A 283 7.42 -12.49 -17.88
N ASP A 284 7.25 -12.14 -16.61
CA ASP A 284 6.30 -12.81 -15.72
C ASP A 284 4.86 -12.34 -15.98
N PHE A 285 4.65 -11.04 -16.26
CA PHE A 285 3.32 -10.48 -16.53
C PHE A 285 2.76 -10.85 -17.92
N SER A 286 3.63 -11.19 -18.88
CA SER A 286 3.22 -11.63 -20.22
C SER A 286 2.64 -13.04 -20.29
N LYS A 287 2.75 -13.81 -19.20
CA LYS A 287 2.18 -15.16 -19.04
C LYS A 287 0.83 -15.06 -18.37
#